data_AF-A0A3C1Q409-F1
#
_entry.id   AF-A0A3C1Q409-F1
#
_cell.length_a   1.000
_cell.length_b   1.000
_cell.length_c   1.000
_cell.angle_alpha   90.00
_cell.angle_beta   90.00
_cell.angle_gamma   90.00
#
_symmetry.space_group_name_H-M   'P 1'
#
loop_
_entity.id
_entity.type
_entity.pdbx_description
1 polymer ?
#
loop_
_entity_poly.entity_id
_entity_poly.type
_entity_poly.pdbx_seq_one_letter_code
_entity_poly.pdbx_strand_id
1 'polypeptide(L)'
;MFLTFQVVIRDRAGLYVLDMKRNQFIAQTGLASIGARLGAGKPSKVESWPIAVFEKPIQSLDYDRMGEELAKMGVQGIEATIRKGGHIEPRDAEAEVPKMVESLGKNGQKALIATCNVNSASSENADFLRILKANGITRYRMDYFRYDLTKDLLPQVAENTAKLKELEAMNREIGVQALYQIHAGAKYAGSLAWDAAMMFKNVDPAQA
;
A
#
# COMPACT_ATOMS: atom_id res chain seq x y z
N MET A 1 -34.72 -36.14 20.84
CA MET A 1 -33.92 -34.92 21.11
C MET A 1 -33.78 -34.19 19.78
N PHE A 2 -34.70 -33.27 19.47
CA PHE A 2 -34.72 -32.53 18.20
C PHE A 2 -33.94 -31.23 18.39
N LEU A 3 -32.89 -31.02 17.61
CA LEU A 3 -32.17 -29.74 17.57
C LEU A 3 -33.04 -28.70 16.85
N THR A 4 -33.52 -27.70 17.59
CA THR A 4 -34.13 -26.50 17.03
C THR A 4 -33.02 -25.49 16.72
N PHE A 5 -32.85 -25.13 15.46
CA PHE A 5 -31.96 -24.03 15.08
C PHE A 5 -32.72 -22.70 15.27
N GLN A 6 -32.25 -21.85 16.18
CA GLN A 6 -32.72 -20.47 16.30
C GLN A 6 -31.85 -19.56 15.44
N VAL A 7 -32.46 -18.90 14.45
CA VAL A 7 -31.84 -17.79 13.72
C VAL A 7 -32.28 -16.50 14.39
N VAL A 8 -31.33 -15.76 14.96
CA VAL A 8 -31.58 -14.45 15.58
C VAL A 8 -31.23 -13.37 14.57
N ILE A 9 -32.23 -12.65 14.07
CA ILE A 9 -32.04 -11.47 13.23
C ILE A 9 -32.29 -10.24 14.09
N ARG A 10 -31.33 -9.30 14.12
CA ARG A 10 -31.43 -8.05 14.88
C ARG A 10 -31.54 -6.88 13.93
N ASP A 11 -32.61 -6.10 14.05
CA ASP A 11 -32.68 -4.72 13.56
C ASP A 11 -33.23 -3.80 14.67
N ARG A 12 -33.07 -2.49 14.49
CA ARG A 12 -33.21 -1.38 15.46
C ARG A 12 -34.60 -1.23 16.12
N ALA A 13 -35.56 -2.11 15.88
CA ALA A 13 -36.92 -2.03 16.43
C ALA A 13 -37.34 -3.18 17.38
N GLY A 14 -36.42 -4.07 17.79
CA GLY A 14 -36.68 -5.07 18.83
C GLY A 14 -36.73 -6.53 18.33
N LEU A 15 -36.70 -7.46 19.28
CA LEU A 15 -36.55 -8.91 19.05
C LEU A 15 -37.93 -9.57 18.89
N TYR A 16 -38.21 -10.20 17.75
CA TYR A 16 -39.40 -11.02 17.54
C TYR A 16 -39.00 -12.49 17.38
N VAL A 17 -39.58 -13.37 18.18
CA VAL A 17 -39.45 -14.82 18.02
C VAL A 17 -40.66 -15.30 17.23
N LEU A 18 -40.47 -15.66 15.96
CA LEU A 18 -41.48 -16.33 15.15
C LEU A 18 -41.22 -17.84 15.20
N ASP A 19 -42.14 -18.58 15.81
CA ASP A 19 -42.13 -20.04 15.80
C ASP A 19 -42.80 -20.53 14.51
N MET A 20 -41.99 -20.83 13.49
CA MET A 20 -42.47 -21.31 12.19
C MET A 20 -42.24 -22.80 12.02
N LYS A 21 -43.32 -23.54 11.73
CA LYS A 21 -43.26 -24.98 11.46
C LYS A 21 -42.58 -25.26 10.12
N ARG A 22 -41.65 -26.22 10.10
CA ARG A 22 -40.81 -26.67 8.96
C ARG A 22 -41.57 -26.84 7.64
N ASN A 23 -42.85 -27.15 7.71
CA ASN A 23 -43.70 -27.47 6.55
C ASN A 23 -44.21 -26.21 5.83
N GLN A 24 -44.24 -25.06 6.52
CA GLN A 24 -44.64 -23.77 5.93
C GLN A 24 -43.47 -23.07 5.21
N PHE A 25 -42.23 -23.36 5.60
CA PHE A 25 -41.02 -22.84 4.94
C PHE A 25 -40.91 -23.33 3.48
N ILE A 26 -41.17 -24.62 3.25
CA ILE A 26 -41.05 -25.24 1.91
C ILE A 26 -42.11 -24.70 0.94
N ALA A 27 -43.31 -24.37 1.43
CA ALA A 27 -44.40 -23.88 0.57
C ALA A 27 -44.16 -22.44 0.05
N GLN A 28 -43.40 -21.61 0.77
CA GLN A 28 -43.08 -20.24 0.33
C GLN A 28 -41.85 -20.15 -0.58
N THR A 29 -40.97 -21.16 -0.59
CA THR A 29 -39.77 -21.14 -1.46
C THR A 29 -40.09 -21.46 -2.93
N GLY A 30 -41.23 -22.09 -3.22
CA GLY A 30 -41.61 -22.51 -4.57
C GLY A 30 -42.06 -21.38 -5.51
N LEU A 31 -42.52 -20.25 -4.98
CA LEU A 31 -43.01 -19.11 -5.78
C LEU A 31 -41.97 -18.00 -6.03
N ALA A 32 -40.80 -18.06 -5.39
CA ALA A 32 -39.73 -17.06 -5.56
C ALA A 32 -38.73 -17.40 -6.69
N SER A 33 -38.89 -18.54 -7.38
CA SER A 33 -37.92 -19.05 -8.36
C SER A 33 -38.12 -18.50 -9.78
N ILE A 34 -39.21 -17.78 -10.07
CA ILE A 34 -39.49 -17.23 -11.41
C ILE A 34 -38.96 -15.77 -11.56
N GLY A 35 -38.71 -15.06 -10.46
CA GLY A 35 -38.26 -13.64 -10.49
C GLY A 35 -36.75 -13.41 -10.52
N ALA A 36 -35.92 -14.41 -10.26
CA ALA A 36 -34.48 -14.23 -10.02
C ALA A 36 -33.59 -14.25 -11.28
N ARG A 37 -34.14 -13.98 -12.48
CA ARG A 37 -33.37 -13.97 -13.75
C ARG A 37 -33.07 -12.58 -14.32
N LEU A 38 -33.34 -11.49 -13.62
CA LEU A 38 -33.10 -10.11 -14.11
C LEU A 38 -32.05 -9.32 -13.30
N GLY A 39 -31.10 -10.00 -12.68
CA GLY A 39 -30.06 -9.36 -11.86
C GLY A 39 -28.69 -10.02 -11.97
N ALA A 40 -28.33 -10.61 -13.11
CA ALA A 40 -26.93 -10.93 -13.37
C ALA A 40 -26.20 -9.61 -13.66
N GLY A 41 -25.86 -8.86 -12.60
CA GLY A 41 -24.90 -7.78 -12.69
C GLY A 41 -23.66 -8.32 -13.40
N LYS A 42 -23.18 -7.60 -14.43
CA LYS A 42 -21.88 -7.91 -15.04
C LYS A 42 -20.88 -8.06 -13.89
N PRO A 43 -20.08 -9.14 -13.82
CA PRO A 43 -19.00 -9.18 -12.85
C PRO A 43 -18.18 -7.91 -13.08
N SER A 44 -18.05 -7.07 -12.05
CA SER A 44 -17.10 -5.99 -12.12
C SER A 44 -15.76 -6.65 -12.44
N LYS A 45 -15.06 -6.15 -13.47
CA LYS A 45 -13.66 -6.53 -13.64
C LYS A 45 -12.99 -6.21 -12.31
N VAL A 46 -12.61 -7.24 -11.57
CA VAL A 46 -11.66 -7.07 -10.47
C VAL A 46 -10.43 -6.52 -11.15
N GLU A 47 -10.14 -5.24 -10.94
CA GLU A 47 -8.90 -4.68 -11.44
C GLU A 47 -7.76 -5.47 -10.81
N SER A 48 -6.96 -6.14 -11.64
CA SER A 48 -5.80 -6.88 -11.17
C SER A 48 -4.79 -5.86 -10.64
N TRP A 49 -4.48 -5.93 -9.35
CA TRP A 49 -3.40 -5.14 -8.77
C TRP A 49 -2.08 -5.46 -9.48
N PRO A 50 -1.26 -4.45 -9.82
CA PRO A 50 0.00 -4.68 -10.51
C PRO A 50 0.97 -5.44 -9.60
N ILE A 51 1.70 -6.37 -10.18
CA ILE A 51 2.84 -7.05 -9.56
C ILE A 51 4.09 -6.24 -9.90
N ALA A 52 4.78 -5.77 -8.86
CA ALA A 52 6.03 -5.04 -8.96
C ALA A 52 7.18 -5.87 -8.37
N VAL A 53 8.31 -5.93 -9.06
CA VAL A 53 9.54 -6.58 -8.57
C VAL A 53 10.38 -5.55 -7.84
N PHE A 54 10.80 -5.84 -6.61
CA PHE A 54 11.84 -5.03 -5.97
C PHE A 54 13.16 -5.23 -6.71
N GLU A 55 13.65 -4.20 -7.41
CA GLU A 55 14.69 -4.38 -8.44
C GLU A 55 16.07 -4.74 -7.89
N LYS A 56 16.30 -4.62 -6.58
CA LYS A 56 17.63 -4.80 -5.96
C LYS A 56 18.40 -6.05 -6.44
N PRO A 57 17.80 -7.25 -6.57
CA PRO A 57 18.53 -8.43 -7.06
C PRO A 57 18.97 -8.33 -8.53
N ILE A 58 18.34 -7.47 -9.31
CA ILE A 58 18.56 -7.26 -10.75
C ILE A 58 19.06 -5.85 -11.09
N GLN A 59 19.41 -5.03 -10.08
CA GLN A 59 19.79 -3.62 -10.25
C GLN A 59 21.10 -3.42 -11.04
N SER A 60 21.81 -4.50 -11.39
CA SER A 60 23.00 -4.47 -12.24
C SER A 60 22.69 -4.55 -13.73
N LEU A 61 21.44 -4.88 -14.10
CA LEU A 61 20.99 -4.83 -15.48
C LEU A 61 20.82 -3.38 -15.91
N ASP A 62 21.16 -3.06 -17.16
CA ASP A 62 20.72 -1.80 -17.75
C ASP A 62 19.18 -1.75 -17.87
N TYR A 63 18.63 -0.54 -18.01
CA TYR A 63 17.19 -0.32 -17.99
C TYR A 63 16.45 -1.05 -19.13
N ASP A 64 17.05 -1.13 -20.33
CA ASP A 64 16.41 -1.73 -21.50
C ASP A 64 16.29 -3.24 -21.28
N ARG A 65 17.39 -3.86 -20.84
CA ARG A 65 17.43 -5.28 -20.50
C ARG A 65 16.51 -5.63 -19.34
N MET A 66 16.44 -4.76 -18.33
CA MET A 66 15.51 -4.93 -17.21
C MET A 66 14.06 -4.95 -17.70
N GLY A 67 13.67 -4.01 -18.57
CA GLY A 67 12.33 -3.96 -19.16
C GLY A 67 11.96 -5.24 -19.93
N GLU A 68 12.89 -5.77 -20.72
CA GLU A 68 12.68 -7.04 -21.45
C GLU A 68 12.44 -8.23 -20.52
N GLU A 69 13.25 -8.37 -19.47
CA GLU A 69 13.14 -9.51 -18.55
C GLU A 69 11.86 -9.45 -17.71
N LEU A 70 11.46 -8.26 -17.27
CA LEU A 70 10.19 -8.06 -16.56
C LEU A 70 8.98 -8.40 -17.45
N ALA A 71 9.02 -8.03 -18.74
CA ALA A 71 7.98 -8.38 -19.70
C ALA A 71 7.86 -9.91 -19.88
N LYS A 72 8.99 -10.63 -19.95
CA LYS A 72 9.00 -12.11 -20.01
C LYS A 72 8.44 -12.76 -18.75
N MET A 73 8.64 -12.14 -17.58
CA MET A 73 8.08 -12.60 -16.30
C MET A 73 6.57 -12.35 -16.18
N GLY A 74 5.98 -11.50 -17.04
CA GLY A 74 4.56 -11.15 -16.99
C GLY A 74 4.18 -10.21 -15.84
N VAL A 75 5.15 -9.49 -15.27
CA VAL A 75 4.93 -8.46 -14.23
C VAL A 75 4.66 -7.09 -14.86
N GLN A 76 4.29 -6.11 -14.03
CA GLN A 76 3.88 -4.77 -14.51
C GLN A 76 4.93 -3.69 -14.26
N GLY A 77 6.02 -4.04 -13.55
CA GLY A 77 7.08 -3.09 -13.30
C GLY A 77 7.91 -3.40 -12.08
N ILE A 78 8.51 -2.33 -11.52
CA ILE A 78 9.46 -2.41 -10.42
C ILE A 78 9.07 -1.53 -9.24
N GLU A 79 9.57 -1.93 -8.07
CA GLU A 79 9.98 -0.99 -7.05
C GLU A 79 11.45 -0.62 -7.30
N ALA A 80 11.67 0.59 -7.80
CA ALA A 80 12.97 1.13 -8.19
C ALA A 80 13.80 1.54 -6.97
N THR A 81 15.08 1.23 -6.97
CA THR A 81 16.05 1.59 -5.94
C THR A 81 16.69 2.95 -6.24
N ILE A 82 16.00 4.02 -5.86
CA ILE A 82 16.46 5.40 -6.02
C ILE A 82 16.93 5.92 -4.66
N ARG A 83 18.09 5.46 -4.24
CA ARG A 83 18.64 5.61 -2.89
C ARG A 83 20.15 5.47 -2.91
N LYS A 84 20.82 5.80 -1.82
CA LYS A 84 22.24 5.55 -1.60
C LYS A 84 22.59 4.08 -1.84
N GLY A 85 23.48 3.81 -2.79
CA GLY A 85 23.87 2.48 -3.25
C GLY A 85 22.75 1.70 -3.96
N GLY A 86 21.74 2.39 -4.49
CA GLY A 86 20.72 1.84 -5.38
C GLY A 86 21.19 1.83 -6.84
N HIS A 87 20.27 1.51 -7.75
CA HIS A 87 20.48 1.65 -9.19
C HIS A 87 20.70 3.13 -9.56
N ILE A 88 19.95 4.02 -8.92
CA ILE A 88 20.07 5.47 -9.08
C ILE A 88 20.39 6.09 -7.71
N GLU A 89 21.46 6.87 -7.65
CA GLU A 89 21.78 7.71 -6.49
C GLU A 89 20.84 8.93 -6.44
N PRO A 90 20.43 9.43 -5.26
CA PRO A 90 19.48 10.54 -5.17
C PRO A 90 19.92 11.81 -5.90
N ARG A 91 21.23 12.10 -5.89
CA ARG A 91 21.82 13.25 -6.60
C ARG A 91 21.71 13.15 -8.12
N ASP A 92 21.58 11.93 -8.65
CA ASP A 92 21.54 11.64 -10.08
C ASP A 92 20.08 11.46 -10.55
N ALA A 93 19.10 11.58 -9.65
CA ALA A 93 17.70 11.28 -9.91
C ALA A 93 17.09 12.16 -11.02
N GLU A 94 17.41 13.46 -11.05
CA GLU A 94 16.91 14.37 -12.09
C GLU A 94 17.32 13.92 -13.50
N ALA A 95 18.53 13.38 -13.65
CA ALA A 95 19.06 12.94 -14.93
C ALA A 95 18.68 11.50 -15.28
N GLU A 96 18.63 10.60 -14.29
CA GLU A 96 18.52 9.15 -14.52
C GLU A 96 17.09 8.61 -14.42
N VAL A 97 16.22 9.20 -13.58
CA VAL A 97 14.84 8.73 -13.44
C VAL A 97 14.05 8.81 -14.76
N PRO A 98 14.12 9.91 -15.55
CA PRO A 98 13.44 9.98 -16.83
C PRO A 98 13.90 8.88 -17.80
N LYS A 99 15.22 8.59 -17.85
CA LYS A 99 15.79 7.56 -18.73
C LYS A 99 15.33 6.16 -18.36
N MET A 100 15.33 5.85 -17.06
CA MET A 100 14.81 4.58 -16.55
C MET A 100 13.33 4.40 -16.90
N VAL A 101 12.50 5.43 -16.67
CA VAL A 101 11.06 5.39 -16.96
C VAL A 101 10.79 5.22 -18.46
N GLU A 102 11.50 5.96 -19.31
CA GLU A 102 11.40 5.83 -20.77
C GLU A 102 11.75 4.41 -21.24
N SER A 103 12.87 3.89 -20.75
CA SER A 103 13.37 2.56 -21.10
C SER A 103 12.43 1.43 -20.68
N LEU A 104 11.94 1.44 -19.43
CA LEU A 104 10.94 0.49 -18.95
C LEU A 104 9.66 0.57 -19.81
N GLY A 105 9.25 1.77 -20.21
CA GLY A 105 8.08 2.02 -21.03
C GLY A 105 8.11 1.33 -22.39
N LYS A 106 9.29 1.13 -23.00
CA LYS A 106 9.45 0.41 -24.29
C LYS A 106 8.89 -1.02 -24.24
N ASN A 107 8.88 -1.64 -23.05
CA ASN A 107 8.39 -2.99 -22.80
C ASN A 107 7.06 -3.02 -22.02
N GLY A 108 6.37 -1.88 -21.94
CA GLY A 108 5.12 -1.74 -21.18
C GLY A 108 5.29 -1.82 -19.66
N GLN A 109 6.52 -1.71 -19.16
CA GLN A 109 6.85 -1.76 -17.74
C GLN A 109 6.83 -0.37 -17.11
N LYS A 110 6.66 -0.31 -15.78
CA LYS A 110 6.62 0.95 -15.03
C LYS A 110 7.52 0.92 -13.79
N ALA A 111 8.08 2.07 -13.42
CA ALA A 111 8.52 2.28 -12.04
C ALA A 111 7.28 2.62 -11.19
N LEU A 112 6.78 1.66 -10.41
CA LEU A 112 5.52 1.79 -9.67
C LEU A 112 5.73 2.37 -8.27
N ILE A 113 6.87 2.04 -7.66
CA ILE A 113 7.27 2.49 -6.33
C ILE A 113 8.75 2.88 -6.42
N ALA A 114 9.18 3.91 -5.70
CA ALA A 114 10.60 4.17 -5.46
C ALA A 114 10.98 3.82 -4.01
N THR A 115 11.94 2.93 -3.79
CA THR A 115 12.65 2.88 -2.51
C THR A 115 13.64 4.03 -2.43
N CYS A 116 13.51 4.90 -1.43
CA CYS A 116 14.37 6.07 -1.27
C CYS A 116 14.91 6.25 0.17
N ASN A 117 15.70 7.30 0.38
CA ASN A 117 16.25 7.66 1.70
C ASN A 117 15.46 8.73 2.45
N VAL A 118 14.27 9.10 1.98
CA VAL A 118 13.44 10.13 2.60
C VAL A 118 12.94 9.63 3.96
N ASN A 119 13.18 10.37 5.04
CA ASN A 119 12.57 10.12 6.35
C ASN A 119 12.24 11.41 7.12
N SER A 120 12.26 12.56 6.45
CA SER A 120 11.96 13.86 7.05
C SER A 120 11.41 14.82 5.99
N ALA A 121 10.66 15.83 6.44
CA ALA A 121 10.14 16.88 5.57
C ALA A 121 11.17 18.02 5.39
N SER A 122 12.20 17.79 4.56
CA SER A 122 13.17 18.80 4.16
C SER A 122 12.90 19.32 2.75
N SER A 123 13.44 20.50 2.40
CA SER A 123 13.36 21.01 1.02
C SER A 123 14.02 20.08 0.00
N GLU A 124 15.16 19.47 0.37
CA GLU A 124 15.87 18.50 -0.47
C GLU A 124 15.00 17.26 -0.75
N ASN A 125 14.35 16.71 0.28
CA ASN A 125 13.42 15.59 0.11
C ASN A 125 12.20 15.99 -0.72
N ALA A 126 11.69 17.21 -0.53
CA ALA A 126 10.56 17.72 -1.32
C ALA A 126 10.91 17.82 -2.82
N ASP A 127 12.08 18.36 -3.16
CA ASP A 127 12.54 18.49 -4.54
C ASP A 127 12.77 17.11 -5.18
N PHE A 128 13.40 16.19 -4.44
CA PHE A 128 13.55 14.80 -4.87
C PHE A 128 12.19 14.13 -5.16
N LEU A 129 11.21 14.27 -4.28
CA LEU A 129 9.87 13.68 -4.49
C LEU A 129 9.12 14.34 -5.66
N ARG A 130 9.34 15.64 -5.93
CA ARG A 130 8.78 16.31 -7.12
C ARG A 130 9.38 15.73 -8.40
N ILE A 131 10.67 15.39 -8.44
CA ILE A 131 11.30 14.69 -9.56
C ILE A 131 10.61 13.33 -9.80
N LEU A 132 10.41 12.55 -8.74
CA LEU A 132 9.71 11.26 -8.84
C LEU A 132 8.30 11.42 -9.40
N LYS A 133 7.52 12.35 -8.84
CA LYS A 133 6.15 12.64 -9.29
C LYS A 133 6.09 13.07 -10.75
N ALA A 134 7.00 13.95 -11.18
CA ALA A 134 7.06 14.43 -12.56
C ALA A 134 7.27 13.30 -13.58
N ASN A 135 7.90 12.21 -13.14
CA ASN A 135 8.13 11.01 -13.93
C ASN A 135 7.10 9.89 -13.66
N GLY A 136 5.96 10.22 -13.04
CA GLY A 136 4.85 9.30 -12.82
C GLY A 136 5.01 8.34 -11.64
N ILE A 137 6.06 8.48 -10.83
CA ILE A 137 6.27 7.68 -9.61
C ILE A 137 5.64 8.42 -8.43
N THR A 138 4.43 8.01 -8.03
CA THR A 138 3.66 8.69 -6.98
C THR A 138 3.70 8.01 -5.63
N ARG A 139 4.33 6.84 -5.54
CA ARG A 139 4.51 6.08 -4.30
C ARG A 139 5.98 5.87 -4.03
N TYR A 140 6.40 6.06 -2.79
CA TYR A 140 7.77 5.78 -2.40
C TYR A 140 7.81 5.01 -1.09
N ARG A 141 8.68 4.00 -1.01
CA ARG A 141 9.05 3.41 0.27
C ARG A 141 10.12 4.29 0.91
N MET A 142 9.73 4.92 2.01
CA MET A 142 10.59 5.83 2.77
C MET A 142 11.68 5.07 3.54
N ASP A 143 12.69 5.78 4.02
CA ASP A 143 13.64 5.24 5.00
C ASP A 143 12.96 5.17 6.37
N TYR A 144 13.49 4.32 7.24
CA TYR A 144 12.90 3.99 8.53
C TYR A 144 13.49 4.85 9.65
N PHE A 145 12.76 4.91 10.77
CA PHE A 145 13.25 5.52 11.99
C PHE A 145 14.02 4.49 12.83
N ARG A 146 15.03 4.95 13.55
CA ARG A 146 15.83 4.14 14.47
C ARG A 146 15.70 4.69 15.88
N TYR A 147 15.60 3.80 16.86
CA TYR A 147 15.69 4.15 18.27
C TYR A 147 17.13 4.30 18.71
N ASP A 148 17.35 5.28 19.57
CA ASP A 148 18.44 5.28 20.53
C ASP A 148 18.02 4.42 21.73
N LEU A 149 18.57 3.21 21.79
CA LEU A 149 18.23 2.24 22.83
C LEU A 149 18.80 2.60 24.22
N THR A 150 19.55 3.70 24.32
CA THR A 150 20.04 4.25 25.60
C THR A 150 19.05 5.22 26.24
N LYS A 151 17.94 5.54 25.56
CA LYS A 151 16.92 6.50 25.98
C LYS A 151 15.55 5.84 26.06
N ASP A 152 14.62 6.51 26.74
CA ASP A 152 13.23 6.08 26.82
C ASP A 152 12.59 6.00 25.43
N LEU A 153 11.84 4.92 25.18
CA LEU A 153 11.24 4.66 23.86
C LEU A 153 9.99 5.51 23.60
N LEU A 154 9.16 5.77 24.61
CA LEU A 154 7.89 6.49 24.43
C LEU A 154 8.06 7.93 23.94
N PRO A 155 9.02 8.74 24.44
CA PRO A 155 9.31 10.05 23.86
C PRO A 155 9.75 9.96 22.40
N GLN A 156 10.60 8.98 22.06
CA GLN A 156 11.04 8.77 20.67
C GLN A 156 9.90 8.36 19.73
N VAL A 157 8.91 7.60 20.23
CA VAL A 157 7.67 7.31 19.48
C VAL A 157 6.92 8.61 19.17
N ALA A 158 6.74 9.49 20.16
CA ALA A 158 6.08 10.78 19.96
C ALA A 158 6.85 11.69 18.97
N GLU A 159 8.18 11.72 19.04
CA GLU A 159 9.03 12.44 18.07
C GLU A 159 8.85 11.90 16.65
N ASN A 160 8.82 10.57 16.48
CA ASN A 160 8.60 9.96 15.18
C ASN A 160 7.18 10.21 14.65
N THR A 161 6.16 10.24 15.52
CA THR A 161 4.80 10.69 15.14
C THR A 161 4.81 12.12 14.60
N ALA A 162 5.54 13.04 15.23
CA ALA A 162 5.64 14.42 14.75
C ALA A 162 6.28 14.48 13.35
N LYS A 163 7.38 13.74 13.13
CA LYS A 163 8.03 13.63 11.81
C LYS A 163 7.10 13.05 10.74
N LEU A 164 6.30 12.02 11.08
CA LEU A 164 5.32 11.46 10.16
C LEU A 164 4.24 12.47 9.77
N LYS A 165 3.79 13.33 10.69
CA LYS A 165 2.84 14.40 10.35
C LYS A 165 3.42 15.47 9.44
N GLU A 166 4.69 15.80 9.62
CA GLU A 166 5.39 16.71 8.72
C GLU A 166 5.55 16.09 7.32
N LEU A 167 5.93 14.81 7.25
CA LEU A 167 5.96 14.04 6.00
C LEU A 167 4.58 13.98 5.34
N GLU A 168 3.52 13.74 6.11
CA GLU A 168 2.15 13.71 5.62
C GLU A 168 1.74 15.05 4.98
N ALA A 169 2.10 16.18 5.60
CA ALA A 169 1.84 17.49 5.05
C ALA A 169 2.60 17.72 3.73
N MET A 170 3.89 17.38 3.69
CA MET A 170 4.73 17.49 2.50
C MET A 170 4.23 16.58 1.36
N ASN A 171 3.88 15.33 1.67
CA ASN A 171 3.32 14.35 0.75
C ASN A 171 2.02 14.84 0.12
N ARG A 172 1.13 15.43 0.94
CA ARG A 172 -0.12 16.03 0.48
C ARG A 172 0.09 17.21 -0.46
N GLU A 173 1.04 18.10 -0.14
CA GLU A 173 1.38 19.24 -0.99
C GLU A 173 1.92 18.78 -2.34
N ILE A 174 2.86 17.83 -2.31
CA ILE A 174 3.50 17.32 -3.51
C ILE A 174 2.54 16.42 -4.29
N GLY A 175 1.63 15.69 -3.64
CA GLY A 175 0.74 14.70 -4.26
C GLY A 175 1.42 13.35 -4.49
N VAL A 176 2.12 12.85 -3.46
CA VAL A 176 2.77 11.53 -3.41
C VAL A 176 2.39 10.81 -2.12
N GLN A 177 2.64 9.51 -2.03
CA GLN A 177 2.34 8.68 -0.85
C GLN A 177 3.58 7.94 -0.38
N ALA A 178 3.92 8.03 0.93
CA ALA A 178 4.96 7.19 1.50
C ALA A 178 4.41 5.81 1.86
N LEU A 179 5.30 4.82 1.82
CA LEU A 179 5.08 3.46 2.26
C LEU A 179 6.10 3.18 3.36
N TYR A 180 5.62 2.88 4.56
CA TYR A 180 6.49 2.54 5.69
C TYR A 180 6.74 1.04 5.74
N GLN A 181 8.01 0.64 5.64
CA GLN A 181 8.40 -0.75 5.85
C GLN A 181 8.77 -0.99 7.30
N ILE A 182 8.09 -1.96 7.92
CA ILE A 182 8.48 -2.50 9.21
C ILE A 182 9.71 -3.39 9.01
N HIS A 183 10.84 -3.01 9.61
CA HIS A 183 12.06 -3.79 9.63
C HIS A 183 12.18 -4.62 10.92
N ALA A 184 12.87 -5.76 10.83
CA ALA A 184 13.16 -6.59 11.99
C ALA A 184 14.35 -6.06 12.79
N GLY A 185 14.25 -6.10 14.11
CA GLY A 185 15.33 -5.81 15.06
C GLY A 185 14.99 -4.68 16.04
N ALA A 186 15.51 -4.77 17.26
CA ALA A 186 15.13 -3.90 18.37
C ALA A 186 15.35 -2.40 18.14
N LYS A 187 16.31 -2.03 17.27
CA LYS A 187 16.62 -0.64 16.97
C LYS A 187 15.67 0.01 15.96
N TYR A 188 14.80 -0.74 15.29
CA TYR A 188 13.92 -0.21 14.25
C TYR A 188 12.56 0.15 14.85
N ALA A 189 12.14 1.40 14.67
CA ALA A 189 10.82 1.83 15.06
C ALA A 189 9.75 1.13 14.19
N GLY A 190 8.69 0.67 14.82
CA GLY A 190 7.61 -0.10 14.21
C GLY A 190 7.80 -1.62 14.27
N SER A 191 8.97 -2.11 14.67
CA SER A 191 9.30 -3.55 14.67
C SER A 191 8.47 -4.39 15.62
N LEU A 192 7.89 -3.78 16.65
CA LEU A 192 7.06 -4.45 17.66
C LEU A 192 5.56 -4.24 17.44
N ALA A 193 5.17 -3.63 16.31
CA ALA A 193 3.81 -3.29 15.89
C ALA A 193 3.03 -2.31 16.79
N TRP A 194 3.16 -2.38 18.11
CA TRP A 194 2.51 -1.45 19.04
C TRP A 194 3.01 -0.01 18.82
N ASP A 195 4.31 0.13 18.57
CA ASP A 195 5.00 1.38 18.32
C ASP A 195 4.63 1.94 16.94
N ALA A 196 4.53 1.09 15.91
CA ALA A 196 3.96 1.48 14.63
C ALA A 196 2.52 1.99 14.78
N ALA A 197 1.66 1.25 15.49
CA ALA A 197 0.27 1.65 15.71
C ALA A 197 0.15 3.00 16.44
N MET A 198 1.07 3.29 17.38
CA MET A 198 1.14 4.60 18.03
C MET A 198 1.70 5.68 17.11
N MET A 199 2.77 5.39 16.35
CA MET A 199 3.42 6.34 15.45
C MET A 199 2.46 6.88 14.40
N PHE A 200 1.69 5.98 13.78
CA PHE A 200 0.74 6.30 12.70
C PHE A 200 -0.64 6.73 13.21
N LYS A 201 -0.83 6.88 14.53
CA LYS A 201 -2.11 7.33 15.07
C LYS A 201 -2.41 8.75 14.58
N ASN A 202 -3.54 8.90 13.87
CA ASN A 202 -3.98 10.15 13.25
C ASN A 202 -3.10 10.65 12.09
N VAL A 203 -2.35 9.76 11.44
CA VAL A 203 -1.74 10.02 10.13
C VAL A 203 -2.70 9.51 9.06
N ASP A 204 -3.01 10.33 8.05
CA ASP A 204 -3.85 9.89 6.92
C ASP A 204 -3.10 8.86 6.06
N PRO A 205 -3.55 7.59 5.97
CA PRO A 205 -2.83 6.56 5.20
C PRO A 205 -2.75 6.86 3.69
N ALA A 206 -3.60 7.74 3.16
CA ALA A 206 -3.51 8.16 1.76
C ALA A 206 -2.30 9.08 1.48
N GLN A 207 -1.76 9.71 2.52
CA GLN A 207 -0.68 10.70 2.44
C GLN A 207 0.45 10.46 3.44
N ALA A 208 0.40 9.35 4.20
CA ALA A 208 1.36 8.97 5.23
C ALA A 208 2.81 8.97 4.74
#